data_AF-A0A951KNP9-F1
#
_entry.id   AF-A0A951KNP9-F1
#
_cell.length_a   1.000
_cell.length_b   1.000
_cell.length_c   1.000
_cell.angle_alpha   90.00
_cell.angle_beta   90.00
_cell.angle_gamma   90.00
#
_symmetry.space_group_name_H-M   'P 1'
#
loop_
_entity.id
_entity.type
_entity.pdbx_description
1 polymer ?
#
loop_
_entity_poly.entity_id
_entity_poly.type
_entity_poly.pdbx_seq_one_letter_code
_entity_poly.pdbx_strand_id
1 'polypeptide(L)'
;MSIRTRIVRFGTRALLEQPAQRRSYDQLIAALETAGQGIMAHIAGKPDTARNRDYLQHVIGIERWGQRRLQTALGAPATTDEYDAYRPADDTLARLAQSFQTTRQESIALARQLQARGIAKNTPVRHNQFGEITVAAWLRYLAMHASFESKRIR
;
A
#
# COMPACT_ATOMS: atom_id res chain seq x y z
N MET A 1 -22.73 9.07 -1.14
CA MET A 1 -21.61 9.89 -0.63
C MET A 1 -20.32 9.16 -0.93
N SER A 2 -19.55 9.67 -1.90
CA SER A 2 -18.20 9.14 -2.22
C SER A 2 -17.25 9.45 -1.07
N ILE A 3 -16.40 8.49 -0.67
CA ILE A 3 -15.36 8.66 0.36
C ILE A 3 -14.25 9.55 -0.21
N ARG A 4 -14.55 10.83 -0.45
CA ARG A 4 -13.59 11.77 -1.06
C ARG A 4 -12.51 12.26 -0.10
N THR A 5 -12.51 11.88 1.18
CA THR A 5 -11.48 12.32 2.14
C THR A 5 -11.57 11.57 3.47
N ARG A 6 -11.42 10.24 3.47
CA ARG A 6 -11.14 9.53 4.73
C ARG A 6 -9.85 8.73 4.60
N ILE A 7 -8.75 9.47 4.47
CA ILE A 7 -7.44 8.94 4.82
C ILE A 7 -7.49 8.67 6.32
N VAL A 8 -7.38 7.41 6.74
CA VAL A 8 -7.01 7.18 8.13
C VAL A 8 -5.63 7.78 8.30
N ARG A 9 -5.58 8.87 9.07
CA ARG A 9 -4.33 9.41 9.63
C ARG A 9 -3.80 8.34 10.57
N PHE A 10 -3.02 7.41 10.04
CA PHE A 10 -2.18 6.59 10.88
C PHE A 10 -1.12 7.49 11.49
N GLY A 11 -0.86 7.20 12.77
CA GLY A 11 0.25 7.60 13.62
C GLY A 11 1.35 8.48 13.06
N THR A 12 1.92 9.29 13.95
CA THR A 12 3.14 10.06 13.69
C THR A 12 4.21 9.22 12.97
N ARG A 13 5.04 9.86 12.14
CA ARG A 13 6.19 9.25 11.43
C ARG A 13 6.93 8.19 12.25
N ALA A 14 7.08 8.40 13.55
CA ALA A 14 7.71 7.49 14.51
C ALA A 14 7.09 6.06 14.54
N LEU A 15 5.76 5.93 14.41
CA LEU A 15 5.06 4.64 14.43
C LEU A 15 5.30 3.80 13.16
N LEU A 16 5.73 4.45 12.09
CA LEU A 16 6.15 3.79 10.84
C LEU A 16 7.65 3.45 10.90
N GLU A 17 8.49 4.41 11.26
CA GLU A 17 9.95 4.32 11.15
C GLU A 17 10.57 3.29 12.11
N GLN A 18 10.37 3.43 13.42
CA GLN A 18 11.08 2.62 14.42
C GLN A 18 10.82 1.10 14.25
N PRO A 19 9.56 0.65 14.10
CA PRO A 19 9.29 -0.77 13.94
C PRO A 19 9.79 -1.31 12.59
N ALA A 20 9.76 -0.48 11.53
CA ALA A 20 10.13 -0.92 10.20
C ALA A 20 11.65 -1.07 10.04
N GLN A 21 12.44 -0.16 10.63
CA GLN A 21 13.90 -0.22 10.51
C GLN A 21 14.50 -1.49 11.14
N ARG A 22 13.88 -2.01 12.20
CA ARG A 22 14.27 -3.26 12.86
C ARG A 22 13.96 -4.53 12.05
N ARG A 23 13.19 -4.43 10.96
CA ARG A 23 12.80 -5.59 10.15
C ARG A 23 13.70 -5.78 8.94
N SER A 24 14.05 -7.01 8.59
CA SER A 24 14.71 -7.32 7.31
C SER A 24 13.74 -7.06 6.13
N TYR A 25 14.26 -7.03 4.90
CA TYR A 25 13.41 -7.01 3.71
C TYR A 25 12.47 -8.22 3.69
N ASP A 26 12.98 -9.41 4.00
CA ASP A 26 12.16 -10.64 4.03
C ASP A 26 11.00 -10.51 5.03
N GLN A 27 11.23 -9.91 6.21
CA GLN A 27 10.17 -9.66 7.19
C GLN A 27 9.16 -8.60 6.74
N LEU A 28 9.60 -7.60 5.96
CA LEU A 28 8.70 -6.60 5.37
C LEU A 28 7.87 -7.19 4.23
N ILE A 29 8.49 -8.02 3.39
CA ILE A 29 7.83 -8.78 2.31
C ILE A 29 6.80 -9.75 2.90
N ALA A 30 7.17 -10.54 3.90
CA ALA A 30 6.26 -11.46 4.58
C ALA A 30 5.07 -10.72 5.22
N ALA A 31 5.28 -9.50 5.72
CA ALA A 31 4.19 -8.67 6.24
C ALA A 31 3.22 -8.20 5.14
N LEU A 32 3.73 -7.86 3.95
CA LEU A 32 2.88 -7.58 2.78
C LEU A 32 2.11 -8.82 2.33
N GLU A 33 2.76 -9.98 2.25
CA GLU A 33 2.12 -11.25 1.90
C GLU A 33 0.99 -11.61 2.87
N THR A 34 1.30 -11.63 4.18
CA THR A 34 0.34 -11.95 5.25
C THR A 34 -0.85 -10.98 5.25
N ALA A 35 -0.59 -9.67 5.16
CA ALA A 35 -1.65 -8.67 5.09
C ALA A 35 -2.52 -8.87 3.84
N GLY A 36 -1.90 -9.17 2.69
CA GLY A 36 -2.60 -9.37 1.43
C GLY A 36 -3.54 -10.57 1.49
N GLN A 37 -3.04 -11.71 1.99
CA GLN A 37 -3.83 -12.93 2.21
C GLN A 37 -4.99 -12.69 3.18
N GLY A 38 -4.73 -12.01 4.31
CA GLY A 38 -5.78 -11.68 5.28
C GLY A 38 -6.88 -10.78 4.70
N ILE A 39 -6.52 -9.80 3.87
CA ILE A 39 -7.49 -8.95 3.18
C ILE A 39 -8.29 -9.77 2.17
N MET A 40 -7.64 -10.61 1.36
CA MET A 40 -8.33 -11.47 0.38
C MET A 40 -9.32 -12.43 1.05
N ALA A 41 -8.92 -13.02 2.19
CA ALA A 41 -9.81 -13.86 2.98
C ALA A 41 -11.00 -13.07 3.56
N HIS A 42 -10.77 -11.83 4.02
CA HIS A 42 -11.84 -10.97 4.56
C HIS A 42 -12.85 -10.51 3.50
N ILE A 43 -12.39 -10.24 2.27
CA ILE A 43 -13.27 -9.80 1.18
C ILE A 43 -14.01 -10.96 0.48
N ALA A 44 -13.55 -12.20 0.66
CA ALA A 44 -14.18 -13.37 0.06
C ALA A 44 -15.64 -13.50 0.53
N GLY A 45 -16.56 -13.62 -0.43
CA GLY A 45 -18.00 -13.74 -0.15
C GLY A 45 -18.69 -12.46 0.31
N LYS A 46 -18.00 -11.32 0.32
CA LYS A 46 -18.62 -10.03 0.66
C LYS A 46 -19.54 -9.54 -0.46
N PRO A 47 -20.67 -8.88 -0.14
CA PRO A 47 -21.60 -8.38 -1.14
C PRO A 47 -20.96 -7.27 -1.98
N ASP A 48 -21.27 -7.27 -3.27
CA ASP A 48 -20.85 -6.20 -4.19
C ASP A 48 -21.71 -4.95 -3.97
N THR A 49 -21.24 -4.09 -3.07
CA THR A 49 -21.86 -2.79 -2.79
C THR A 49 -20.93 -1.67 -3.23
N ALA A 50 -21.50 -0.54 -3.67
CA ALA A 50 -20.72 0.64 -4.06
C ALA A 50 -19.74 1.08 -2.96
N ARG A 51 -20.12 0.91 -1.69
CA ARG A 51 -19.26 1.18 -0.53
C ARG A 51 -18.05 0.23 -0.48
N ASN A 52 -18.26 -1.08 -0.63
CA ASN A 52 -17.18 -2.06 -0.59
C ASN A 52 -16.20 -1.85 -1.75
N ARG A 53 -16.73 -1.53 -2.94
CA ARG A 53 -15.92 -1.14 -4.11
C ARG A 53 -15.07 0.08 -3.84
N ASP A 54 -15.67 1.16 -3.32
CA ASP A 54 -14.98 2.43 -3.03
C ASP A 54 -13.79 2.22 -2.06
N TYR A 55 -13.97 1.42 -1.01
CA TYR A 55 -12.87 1.09 -0.09
C TYR A 55 -11.76 0.29 -0.76
N LEU A 56 -12.10 -0.71 -1.58
CA LEU A 56 -11.08 -1.52 -2.24
C LEU A 56 -10.32 -0.74 -3.31
N GLN A 57 -11.00 0.11 -4.08
CA GLN A 57 -10.38 1.06 -5.01
C GLN A 57 -9.42 2.01 -4.29
N HIS A 58 -9.83 2.54 -3.13
CA HIS A 58 -8.99 3.39 -2.30
C HIS A 58 -7.71 2.68 -1.86
N VAL A 59 -7.83 1.44 -1.35
CA VAL A 59 -6.67 0.63 -0.94
C VAL A 59 -5.72 0.37 -2.12
N ILE A 60 -6.26 -0.01 -3.28
CA ILE A 60 -5.45 -0.24 -4.51
C ILE A 60 -4.74 1.04 -4.94
N GLY A 61 -5.45 2.18 -4.92
CA GLY A 61 -4.88 3.48 -5.30
C GLY A 61 -3.71 3.88 -4.40
N ILE A 62 -3.85 3.76 -3.09
CA ILE A 62 -2.76 4.04 -2.14
C ILE A 62 -1.57 3.10 -2.35
N GLU A 63 -1.83 1.82 -2.68
CA GLU A 63 -0.77 0.86 -2.91
C GLU A 63 0.03 1.16 -4.18
N ARG A 64 -0.66 1.41 -5.30
CA ARG A 64 -0.04 1.83 -6.57
C ARG A 64 0.70 3.16 -6.45
N TRP A 65 0.12 4.11 -5.71
CA TRP A 65 0.77 5.36 -5.39
C TRP A 65 2.07 5.12 -4.63
N GLY A 66 2.05 4.31 -3.56
CA GLY A 66 3.26 3.95 -2.81
C GLY A 66 4.30 3.19 -3.65
N GLN A 67 3.90 2.32 -4.57
CA GLN A 67 4.81 1.67 -5.52
C GLN A 67 5.55 2.71 -6.37
N ARG A 68 4.85 3.71 -6.92
CA ARG A 68 5.49 4.75 -7.73
C ARG A 68 6.54 5.55 -6.95
N ARG A 69 6.32 5.74 -5.64
CA ARG A 69 7.28 6.39 -4.74
C ARG A 69 8.47 5.50 -4.48
N LEU A 70 8.24 4.23 -4.15
CA LEU A 70 9.32 3.27 -3.92
C LEU A 70 10.21 3.09 -5.17
N GLN A 71 9.66 3.21 -6.38
CA GLN A 71 10.43 3.21 -7.62
C GLN A 71 11.44 4.38 -7.71
N THR A 72 11.24 5.51 -7.01
CA THR A 72 12.23 6.60 -7.02
C THR A 72 13.53 6.19 -6.32
N ALA A 73 13.46 5.28 -5.34
CA ALA A 73 14.65 4.69 -4.73
C ALA A 73 15.44 3.79 -5.71
N LEU A 74 14.81 3.36 -6.81
CA LEU A 74 15.45 2.65 -7.92
C LEU A 74 15.92 3.58 -9.05
N GLY A 75 15.76 4.90 -8.90
CA GLY A 75 16.16 5.91 -9.88
C GLY A 75 15.05 6.39 -10.82
N ALA A 76 13.79 5.98 -10.60
CA ALA A 76 12.67 6.56 -11.35
C ALA A 76 12.50 8.06 -11.01
N PRO A 77 11.94 8.88 -11.92
CA PRO A 77 11.72 10.30 -11.66
C PRO A 77 10.85 10.53 -10.43
N ALA A 78 11.17 11.55 -9.63
CA ALA A 78 10.35 11.97 -8.51
C ALA A 78 8.96 12.43 -8.98
N THR A 79 7.93 12.21 -8.16
CA THR A 79 6.55 12.59 -8.45
C THR A 79 5.92 13.32 -7.26
N THR A 80 5.02 14.25 -7.55
CA THR A 80 4.25 15.02 -6.55
C THR A 80 2.75 14.85 -6.74
N ASP A 81 2.34 13.85 -7.51
CA ASP A 81 0.94 13.55 -7.77
C ASP A 81 0.22 12.98 -6.53
N GLU A 82 -1.09 13.11 -6.54
CA GLU A 82 -1.96 12.61 -5.49
C GLU A 82 -2.41 11.18 -5.79
N TYR A 83 -2.70 10.41 -4.73
CA TYR A 83 -3.07 8.99 -4.86
C TYR A 83 -4.35 8.78 -5.68
N ASP A 84 -5.23 9.78 -5.78
CA ASP A 84 -6.49 9.69 -6.54
C ASP A 84 -6.24 9.33 -8.01
N ALA A 85 -5.12 9.77 -8.59
CA ALA A 85 -4.73 9.44 -9.97
C ALA A 85 -4.38 7.95 -10.18
N TYR A 86 -4.19 7.19 -9.09
CA TYR A 86 -3.80 5.77 -9.11
C TYR A 86 -4.96 4.82 -8.84
N ARG A 87 -6.14 5.36 -8.52
CA ARG A 87 -7.33 4.56 -8.26
C ARG A 87 -7.72 3.79 -9.52
N PRO A 88 -8.03 2.48 -9.43
CA PRO A 88 -8.55 1.75 -10.57
C PRO A 88 -9.93 2.29 -10.96
N ALA A 89 -10.32 2.03 -12.20
CA ALA A 89 -11.67 2.33 -12.69
C ALA A 89 -12.76 1.63 -11.84
N ASP A 90 -14.01 2.06 -11.99
CA ASP A 90 -15.14 1.34 -11.39
C ASP A 90 -15.31 -0.03 -12.04
N ASP A 91 -15.49 -1.04 -11.19
CA ASP A 91 -15.61 -2.44 -11.58
C ASP A 91 -16.22 -3.21 -10.41
N THR A 92 -16.76 -4.40 -10.64
CA THR A 92 -17.31 -5.28 -9.60
C THR A 92 -16.31 -5.53 -8.46
N LEU A 93 -16.82 -5.79 -7.25
CA LEU A 93 -15.96 -6.08 -6.09
C LEU A 93 -15.01 -7.28 -6.37
N ALA A 94 -15.48 -8.29 -7.11
CA ALA A 94 -14.68 -9.45 -7.49
C ALA A 94 -13.51 -9.08 -8.42
N ARG A 95 -13.73 -8.18 -9.37
CA ARG A 95 -12.66 -7.68 -10.26
C ARG A 95 -11.68 -6.77 -9.54
N LEU A 96 -12.18 -5.92 -8.64
CA LEU A 96 -11.33 -5.14 -7.76
C LEU A 96 -10.49 -6.03 -6.83
N ALA A 97 -11.02 -7.16 -6.35
CA ALA A 97 -10.25 -8.14 -5.57
C ALA A 97 -9.10 -8.75 -6.38
N GLN A 98 -9.34 -9.13 -7.64
CA GLN A 98 -8.28 -9.57 -8.56
C GLN A 98 -7.23 -8.46 -8.77
N SER A 99 -7.69 -7.23 -8.99
CA SER A 99 -6.81 -6.07 -9.16
C SER A 99 -5.93 -5.80 -7.94
N PHE A 100 -6.50 -5.92 -6.74
CA PHE A 100 -5.77 -5.82 -5.48
C PHE A 100 -4.72 -6.94 -5.35
N GLN A 101 -5.05 -8.18 -5.69
CA GLN A 101 -4.09 -9.28 -5.66
C GLN A 101 -2.90 -9.03 -6.58
N THR A 102 -3.15 -8.59 -7.83
CA THR A 102 -2.08 -8.20 -8.77
C THR A 102 -1.23 -7.07 -8.21
N THR A 103 -1.88 -6.00 -7.73
CA THR A 103 -1.16 -4.87 -7.12
C THR A 103 -0.33 -5.29 -5.90
N ARG A 104 -0.81 -6.21 -5.07
CA ARG A 104 -0.02 -6.75 -3.96
C ARG A 104 1.19 -7.54 -4.43
N GLN A 105 1.05 -8.36 -5.47
CA GLN A 105 2.16 -9.10 -6.07
C GLN A 105 3.22 -8.14 -6.65
N GLU A 106 2.81 -7.05 -7.29
CA GLU A 106 3.69 -5.99 -7.77
C GLU A 106 4.44 -5.30 -6.62
N SER A 107 3.77 -5.01 -5.50
CA SER A 107 4.42 -4.46 -4.30
C SER A 107 5.49 -5.40 -3.73
N ILE A 108 5.21 -6.70 -3.69
CA ILE A 108 6.16 -7.73 -3.24
C ILE A 108 7.35 -7.83 -4.20
N ALA A 109 7.09 -7.84 -5.51
CA ALA A 109 8.14 -7.86 -6.53
C ALA A 109 9.04 -6.63 -6.44
N LEU A 110 8.46 -5.43 -6.24
CA LEU A 110 9.20 -4.20 -6.04
C LEU A 110 10.07 -4.24 -4.77
N ALA A 111 9.55 -4.78 -3.67
CA ALA A 111 10.33 -4.96 -2.44
C ALA A 111 11.51 -5.92 -2.64
N ARG A 112 11.32 -7.02 -3.37
CA ARG A 112 12.39 -7.95 -3.75
C ARG A 112 13.42 -7.28 -4.67
N GLN A 113 12.98 -6.43 -5.60
CA GLN A 113 13.87 -5.69 -6.48
C GLN A 113 14.73 -4.68 -5.71
N LEU A 114 14.15 -3.95 -4.75
CA LEU A 114 14.87 -3.04 -3.86
C LEU A 114 15.96 -3.78 -3.07
N GLN A 115 15.62 -4.95 -2.51
CA GLN A 115 16.56 -5.82 -1.81
C GLN A 115 17.68 -6.31 -2.73
N ALA A 116 17.36 -6.85 -3.90
CA ALA A 116 18.33 -7.41 -4.85
C ALA A 116 19.29 -6.34 -5.40
N ARG A 117 18.83 -5.09 -5.51
CA ARG A 117 19.64 -3.94 -5.92
C ARG A 117 20.47 -3.32 -4.78
N GLY A 118 20.40 -3.89 -3.57
CA GLY A 118 21.12 -3.39 -2.41
C GLY A 118 20.63 -2.04 -1.91
N ILE A 119 19.39 -1.64 -2.23
CA ILE A 119 18.84 -0.37 -1.74
C ILE A 119 18.67 -0.46 -0.23
N ALA A 120 19.32 0.46 0.49
CA ALA A 120 19.28 0.47 1.93
C ALA A 120 17.84 0.72 2.43
N LYS A 121 17.41 -0.05 3.43
CA LYS A 121 16.06 0.09 4.02
C LYS A 121 15.77 1.48 4.58
N ASN A 122 16.81 2.21 4.96
CA ASN A 122 16.75 3.57 5.49
C ASN A 122 16.87 4.64 4.38
N THR A 123 16.93 4.26 3.10
CA THR A 123 16.87 5.22 1.99
C THR A 123 15.60 6.06 2.10
N PRO A 124 15.69 7.40 2.11
CA PRO A 124 14.53 8.28 2.21
C PRO A 124 13.74 8.29 0.91
N VAL A 125 12.42 8.26 1.03
CA VAL A 125 11.47 8.37 -0.07
C VAL A 125 10.33 9.29 0.36
N ARG A 126 10.06 10.32 -0.44
CA ARG A 126 9.06 11.36 -0.13
C ARG A 126 7.64 10.80 -0.08
N HIS A 127 6.93 11.11 1.00
CA HIS A 127 5.50 10.93 1.19
C HIS A 127 4.83 12.31 1.34
N ASN A 128 3.72 12.56 0.64
CA ASN A 128 3.10 13.88 0.60
C ASN A 128 2.73 14.42 2.01
N GLN A 129 2.25 13.55 2.90
CA GLN A 129 1.84 13.93 4.26
C GLN A 129 2.91 13.79 5.36
N PHE A 130 3.87 12.87 5.21
CA PHE A 130 4.82 12.52 6.27
C PHE A 130 6.24 13.04 6.01
N GLY A 131 6.42 13.78 4.90
CA GLY A 131 7.74 14.18 4.41
C GLY A 131 8.53 12.97 3.94
N GLU A 132 9.84 13.00 4.10
CA GLU A 132 10.68 11.84 3.79
C GLU A 132 10.49 10.74 4.83
N ILE A 133 10.05 9.57 4.38
CA ILE A 133 10.03 8.35 5.17
C ILE A 133 10.87 7.28 4.50
N THR A 134 11.40 6.35 5.27
CA THR A 134 12.30 5.33 4.73
C THR A 134 11.57 4.31 3.83
N VAL A 135 12.32 3.62 2.97
CA VAL A 135 11.81 2.46 2.20
C VAL A 135 11.11 1.46 3.12
N ALA A 136 11.70 1.14 4.27
CA ALA A 136 11.07 0.25 5.24
C ALA A 136 9.75 0.81 5.79
N ALA A 137 9.70 2.11 6.12
CA ALA A 137 8.49 2.76 6.58
C ALA A 137 7.37 2.74 5.51
N TRP A 138 7.71 2.91 4.24
CA TRP A 138 6.77 2.75 3.12
C TRP A 138 6.19 1.34 3.02
N LEU A 139 7.03 0.30 3.03
CA LEU A 139 6.56 -1.10 2.94
C LEU A 139 5.64 -1.45 4.13
N ARG A 140 5.99 -0.96 5.33
CA ARG A 140 5.14 -1.08 6.51
C ARG A 140 3.83 -0.31 6.36
N TYR A 141 3.88 0.91 5.85
CA TYR A 141 2.70 1.75 5.63
C TYR A 141 1.71 1.04 4.70
N LEU A 142 2.18 0.48 3.58
CA LEU A 142 1.33 -0.24 2.63
C LEU A 142 0.63 -1.45 3.26
N ALA A 143 1.37 -2.29 3.99
CA ALA A 143 0.79 -3.46 4.67
C ALA A 143 -0.25 -3.04 5.73
N MET A 144 0.09 -2.03 6.53
CA MET A 144 -0.73 -1.57 7.65
C MET A 144 -2.00 -0.85 7.17
N HIS A 145 -1.86 0.14 6.28
CA HIS A 145 -2.98 0.93 5.76
C HIS A 145 -4.04 0.03 5.12
N ALA A 146 -3.62 -0.88 4.24
CA ALA A 146 -4.52 -1.82 3.59
C ALA A 146 -5.27 -2.69 4.60
N SER A 147 -4.59 -3.19 5.64
CA SER A 147 -5.18 -4.06 6.68
C SER A 147 -6.22 -3.36 7.55
N PHE A 148 -6.08 -2.05 7.78
CA PHE A 148 -7.05 -1.30 8.56
C PHE A 148 -8.25 -0.84 7.74
N GLU A 149 -8.01 -0.40 6.50
CA GLU A 149 -9.07 0.04 5.59
C GLU A 149 -9.96 -1.12 5.17
N SER A 150 -9.39 -2.31 4.92
CA SER A 150 -10.16 -3.50 4.53
C SER A 150 -11.23 -3.90 5.56
N LYS A 151 -11.02 -3.62 6.85
CA LYS A 151 -12.01 -3.86 7.92
C LYS A 151 -13.31 -3.09 7.73
N ARG A 152 -13.33 -2.08 6.84
CA ARG A 152 -14.52 -1.29 6.52
C ARG A 152 -15.38 -1.92 5.43
N ILE A 153 -14.87 -2.93 4.73
CA ILE A 153 -15.61 -3.77 3.79
C ILE A 153 -16.51 -4.72 4.60
N ARG A 154 -17.81 -4.71 4.32
CA ARG A 154 -18.84 -5.41 5.12
C ARG A 154 -19.59 -6.45 4.32
#